data_AF-A0A354X147-F1
#
_entry.id   AF-A0A354X147-F1
#
_cell.length_a   1.000
_cell.length_b   1.000
_cell.length_c   1.000
_cell.angle_alpha   90.00
_cell.angle_beta   90.00
_cell.angle_gamma   90.00
#
_symmetry.space_group_name_H-M   'P 1'
#
loop_
_entity.id
_entity.type
_entity.pdbx_description
1 polymer ?
#
loop_
_entity_poly.entity_id
_entity_poly.type
_entity_poly.pdbx_seq_one_letter_code
_entity_poly.pdbx_strand_id
1 'polypeptide(L)' 'QLVEEVLKKEPGYYAWMMNGDFPLNTKQKLTEIKLRNFNKK' A
#
# COMPACT_ATOMS: atom_id res chain seq x y z
N GLN A 1 8.52 -10.65 5.62
CA GLN A 1 7.38 -10.46 4.70
C GLN A 1 7.37 -9.01 4.26
N LEU A 2 7.35 -8.74 2.95
CA LEU A 2 7.43 -7.37 2.43
C LEU A 2 6.03 -6.78 2.25
N VAL A 3 5.87 -5.47 2.51
CA VAL A 3 4.60 -4.76 2.30
C VAL A 3 4.10 -4.90 0.86
N GLU A 4 5.01 -4.90 -0.11
CA GLU A 4 4.70 -5.15 -1.50
C GLU A 4 4.08 -6.52 -1.80
N GLU A 5 4.49 -7.56 -1.08
CA GLU A 5 3.92 -8.90 -1.23
C GLU A 5 2.51 -8.95 -0.65
N VAL A 6 2.26 -8.30 0.49
CA VAL A 6 0.93 -8.21 1.11
C VAL A 6 -0.03 -7.47 0.18
N LEU A 7 0.38 -6.33 -0.37
CA LEU A 7 -0.45 -5.55 -1.30
C LEU A 7 -0.76 -6.30 -2.60
N LYS A 8 0.08 -7.26 -3.01
CA LYS A 8 -0.17 -8.14 -4.17
C LYS A 8 -1.08 -9.32 -3.83
N LYS A 9 -0.84 -9.98 -2.69
CA LYS A 9 -1.61 -11.16 -2.25
C LYS A 9 -3.02 -10.78 -1.79
N GLU A 10 -3.16 -9.60 -1.20
CA GLU A 10 -4.40 -9.12 -0.59
C GLU A 10 -4.78 -7.73 -1.13
N PRO A 11 -5.48 -7.67 -2.28
CA PRO A 11 -5.80 -6.40 -2.93
C PRO A 11 -6.69 -5.47 -2.05
N GLY A 12 -7.47 -6.02 -1.13
CA GLY A 12 -8.29 -5.27 -0.18
C GLY A 12 -7.49 -4.59 0.95
N TYR A 13 -6.28 -5.06 1.24
CA TYR A 13 -5.45 -4.56 2.34
C TYR A 13 -5.09 -3.09 2.16
N TYR A 14 -4.84 -2.68 0.91
CA TYR A 14 -4.60 -1.27 0.58
C TYR A 14 -5.79 -0.39 0.95
N ALA A 15 -7.01 -0.79 0.56
CA ALA A 15 -8.22 -0.01 0.83
C ALA A 15 -8.50 0.07 2.33
N TRP A 16 -8.31 -1.02 3.06
CA TRP A 16 -8.43 -1.05 4.52
C TRP A 16 -7.46 -0.04 5.18
N MET A 17 -6.20 -0.01 4.78
CA MET A 17 -5.22 0.95 5.33
C MET A 17 -5.54 2.41 4.96
N MET A 18 -6.08 2.66 3.76
CA MET A 18 -6.45 4.02 3.35
C MET A 18 -7.69 4.53 4.08
N ASN A 19 -8.64 3.64 4.38
CA ASN A 19 -9.86 3.96 5.12
C ASN A 19 -9.66 4.00 6.64
N GLY A 20 -8.61 3.36 7.16
CA GLY A 20 -8.27 3.39 8.58
C GLY A 20 -7.77 4.76 9.04
N ASP A 21 -7.77 4.97 10.36
CA ASP A 21 -7.28 6.21 10.98
C ASP A 21 -5.76 6.13 11.18
N PHE A 22 -5.03 6.34 10.07
CA PHE A 22 -3.58 6.39 10.05
C PHE A 22 -3.09 7.80 9.72
N PRO A 23 -1.95 8.23 10.29
CA PRO A 23 -1.31 9.48 9.91
C PRO A 23 -1.07 9.59 8.40
N LEU A 24 -1.16 10.81 7.88
CA LEU A 24 -1.08 11.08 6.44
C LEU A 24 0.22 10.55 5.81
N ASN A 25 1.34 10.70 6.50
CA ASN A 25 2.65 10.21 6.04
C ASN A 25 2.67 8.70 5.82
N THR A 26 1.99 7.92 6.68
CA THR A 26 1.87 6.46 6.53
C THR A 26 1.09 6.11 5.28
N LYS A 27 -0.06 6.75 5.06
CA LYS A 27 -0.90 6.54 3.87
C LYS A 27 -0.17 6.93 2.58
N GLN A 28 0.58 8.04 2.62
CA GLN A 28 1.43 8.47 1.51
C GLN A 28 2.51 7.45 1.18
N LYS A 29 3.23 6.93 2.19
CA LYS A 29 4.28 5.92 1.98
C LYS A 29 3.74 4.63 1.39
N LEU A 30 2.57 4.19 1.83
CA LEU A 30 1.88 3.01 1.29
C LEU A 30 1.49 3.20 -0.18
N THR A 31 1.01 4.39 -0.52
CA THR A 31 0.69 4.77 -1.90
C THR A 31 1.95 4.77 -2.78
N GLU A 32 3.06 5.35 -2.30
CA GLU A 32 4.35 5.32 -3.00
C GLU A 32 4.83 3.89 -3.29
N ILE A 33 4.75 2.99 -2.30
CA ILE A 33 5.14 1.58 -2.45
C ILE A 33 4.28 0.91 -3.54
N LYS A 34 2.97 1.17 -3.53
CA LYS A 34 2.04 0.63 -4.54
C LYS A 34 2.36 1.13 -5.95
N LEU A 35 2.61 2.44 -6.11
CA LEU A 35 2.94 3.05 -7.40
C LEU A 35 4.31 2.61 -7.92
N ARG A 36 5.31 2.49 -7.05
CA ARG A 36 6.64 1.97 -7.41
C ARG A 36 6.54 0.58 -8.04
N ASN A 37 5.66 -0.27 -7.52
CA ASN A 37 5.43 -1.60 -8.08
C ASN A 37 4.59 -1.59 -9.35
N PHE A 38 3.70 -0.61 -9.53
CA PHE A 38 2.96 -0.43 -10.78
C PHE A 38 3.89 -0.04 -11.94
N ASN A 39 4.87 0.83 -11.68
CA ASN A 39 5.84 1.30 -12.69
C ASN A 39 7.00 0.34 -12.94
N LYS A 40 7.15 -0.73 -12.14
CA LYS A 40 8.15 -1.80 -12.33
C LYS A 40 7.69 -2.90 -13.31
N LYS A 41 6.67 -2.62 -14.12
CA LYS A 41 6.12 -3.55 -15.11
C LYS A 41 7.03 -3.69 -16.32
#